data_AF-A0A9D8DRC1-F1
#
_entry.id   AF-A0A9D8DRC1-F1
#
_cell.length_a   1.000
_cell.length_b   1.000
_cell.length_c   1.000
_cell.angle_alpha   90.00
_cell.angle_beta   90.00
_cell.angle_gamma   90.00
#
_symmetry.space_group_name_H-M   'P 1'
#
loop_
_entity.id
_entity.type
_entity.pdbx_description
1 polymer ?
#
loop_
_entity_poly.entity_id
_entity_poly.type
_entity_poly.pdbx_seq_one_letter_code
_entity_poly.pdbx_strand_id
1 'polypeptide(L)'
;MREAFSKQLDDISEDLVQLTRRVGSAMNRATQALLDADLRLAEEVIAADAGIDEISSEIEEKCFDAIALQAPVASDLRIVIGALRIASSLERMGDLAEHVAKQARMRYPSPSIPQELRGTFAEMGGIAEAIVSQTGAVIATKDVFLATDIARHDAEMDRLHRELFRIVLSPSWKHGVEAAVDVTLLSRFYERYADHAVSVTRRVVTIVTGEPYAGVSLDA
;
A
#
# COMPACT_ATOMS: atom_id res chain seq x y z
N MET A 1 32.74 -12.56 5.39
CA MET A 1 31.81 -13.06 4.33
C MET A 1 30.38 -13.08 4.84
N ARG A 2 30.04 -13.84 5.91
CA ARG A 2 28.70 -13.80 6.54
C ARG A 2 28.29 -12.42 7.10
N GLU A 3 29.21 -11.67 7.71
CA GLU A 3 28.90 -10.33 8.25
C GLU A 3 28.51 -9.32 7.16
N ALA A 4 29.22 -9.33 6.02
CA ALA A 4 28.91 -8.44 4.90
C ALA A 4 27.53 -8.77 4.30
N PHE A 5 27.20 -10.06 4.17
CA PHE A 5 25.89 -10.48 3.71
C PHE A 5 24.77 -10.17 4.72
N SER A 6 25.00 -10.38 6.02
CA SER A 6 24.04 -9.98 7.07
C SER A 6 23.75 -8.49 7.00
N LYS A 7 24.80 -7.66 6.88
CA LYS A 7 24.64 -6.22 6.71
C LYS A 7 23.83 -5.88 5.46
N GLN A 8 24.07 -6.54 4.34
CA GLN A 8 23.29 -6.32 3.11
C GLN A 8 21.81 -6.67 3.29
N LEU A 9 21.48 -7.73 4.04
CA LEU A 9 20.09 -8.05 4.38
C LEU A 9 19.46 -7.01 5.32
N ASP A 10 20.24 -6.49 6.26
CA ASP A 10 19.79 -5.43 7.16
C ASP A 10 19.51 -4.13 6.38
N ASP A 11 20.40 -3.76 5.45
CA ASP A 11 20.24 -2.60 4.57
C ASP A 11 18.95 -2.73 3.72
N ILE A 12 18.71 -3.90 3.11
CA ILE A 12 17.45 -4.18 2.37
C ILE A 12 16.23 -4.03 3.28
N SER A 13 16.31 -4.53 4.52
CA SER A 13 15.22 -4.42 5.48
C SER A 13 14.94 -2.97 5.87
N GLU A 14 15.97 -2.14 6.03
CA GLU A 14 15.83 -0.72 6.33
C GLU A 14 15.18 0.05 5.17
N ASP A 15 15.59 -0.24 3.93
CA ASP A 15 15.01 0.35 2.73
C ASP A 15 13.53 0.00 2.59
N LEU A 16 13.13 -1.25 2.86
CA LEU A 16 11.72 -1.67 2.84
C LEU A 16 10.87 -0.89 3.86
N VAL A 17 11.42 -0.64 5.05
CA VAL A 17 10.75 0.17 6.06
C VAL A 17 10.67 1.63 5.58
N GLN A 18 11.71 2.16 4.96
CA GLN A 18 11.69 3.51 4.38
C GLN A 18 10.65 3.64 3.26
N LEU A 19 10.59 2.67 2.35
CA LEU A 19 9.63 2.61 1.27
C LEU A 19 8.20 2.61 1.82
N THR A 20 7.93 1.77 2.84
CA THR A 20 6.63 1.73 3.53
C THR A 20 6.23 3.09 4.11
N ARG A 21 7.17 3.82 4.74
CA ARG A 21 6.90 5.18 5.26
C ARG A 21 6.54 6.16 4.14
N ARG A 22 7.24 6.11 3.00
CA ARG A 22 6.95 7.00 1.85
C ARG A 22 5.57 6.71 1.26
N VAL A 23 5.26 5.44 1.05
CA VAL A 23 3.96 4.97 0.55
C VAL A 23 2.82 5.38 1.49
N GLY A 24 3.00 5.27 2.80
CA GLY A 24 2.00 5.73 3.77
C GLY A 24 1.81 7.24 3.75
N SER A 25 2.90 8.00 3.69
CA SER A 25 2.84 9.46 3.52
C SER A 25 2.15 9.87 2.22
N ALA A 26 2.39 9.16 1.12
CA ALA A 26 1.77 9.43 -0.17
C ALA A 26 0.25 9.25 -0.08
N MET A 27 -0.23 8.14 0.49
CA MET A 27 -1.67 7.87 0.60
C MET A 27 -2.38 8.87 1.54
N ASN A 28 -1.76 9.22 2.68
CA ASN A 28 -2.33 10.21 3.60
C ASN A 28 -2.47 11.59 2.92
N ARG A 29 -1.42 12.04 2.23
CA ARG A 29 -1.43 13.32 1.50
C ARG A 29 -2.36 13.30 0.30
N ALA A 30 -2.45 12.19 -0.44
CA ALA A 30 -3.39 12.02 -1.54
C ALA A 30 -4.84 12.09 -1.05
N THR A 31 -5.13 11.46 0.10
CA THR A 31 -6.44 11.54 0.76
C THR A 31 -6.76 12.99 1.14
N GLN A 32 -5.82 13.72 1.77
CA GLN A 32 -6.04 15.13 2.10
C GLN A 32 -6.31 15.97 0.86
N ALA A 33 -5.52 15.79 -0.20
CA ALA A 33 -5.71 16.49 -1.48
C ALA A 33 -7.08 16.21 -2.10
N LEU A 34 -7.53 14.95 -2.05
CA LEU A 34 -8.85 14.52 -2.50
C LEU A 34 -9.97 15.20 -1.71
N LEU A 35 -9.89 15.16 -0.38
CA LEU A 35 -10.94 15.69 0.48
C LEU A 35 -11.05 17.21 0.29
N ASP A 36 -9.94 17.93 0.32
CA ASP A 36 -9.91 19.40 0.34
C ASP A 36 -9.84 20.05 -1.05
N ALA A 37 -9.83 19.23 -2.12
CA ALA A 37 -9.59 19.68 -3.49
C ALA A 37 -8.29 20.51 -3.61
N ASP A 38 -7.25 20.12 -2.88
CA ASP A 38 -5.95 20.81 -2.88
C ASP A 38 -5.11 20.35 -4.08
N LEU A 39 -5.14 21.15 -5.14
CA LEU A 39 -4.36 20.93 -6.36
C LEU A 39 -2.86 20.83 -6.10
N ARG A 40 -2.32 21.71 -5.26
CA ARG A 40 -0.87 21.76 -5.00
C ARG A 40 -0.43 20.49 -4.29
N LEU A 41 -1.18 20.06 -3.27
CA LEU A 41 -0.88 18.83 -2.54
C LEU A 41 -0.98 17.60 -3.46
N ALA A 42 -1.97 17.56 -4.36
CA ALA A 42 -2.08 16.50 -5.35
C ALA A 42 -0.85 16.45 -6.28
N GLU A 43 -0.39 17.58 -6.80
CA GLU A 43 0.80 17.65 -7.66
C GLU A 43 2.08 17.25 -6.90
N GLU A 44 2.21 17.63 -5.63
CA GLU A 44 3.33 17.21 -4.79
C GLU A 44 3.37 15.69 -4.59
N VAL A 45 2.22 15.03 -4.41
CA VAL A 45 2.15 13.57 -4.31
C VAL A 45 2.55 12.92 -5.63
N ILE A 46 2.02 13.41 -6.75
CA ILE A 46 2.33 12.88 -8.09
C ILE A 46 3.83 13.00 -8.39
N ALA A 47 4.45 14.13 -8.07
CA ALA A 47 5.88 14.32 -8.30
C ALA A 47 6.76 13.46 -7.37
N ALA A 48 6.29 13.17 -6.15
CA ALA A 48 7.05 12.39 -5.17
C ALA A 48 7.07 10.89 -5.46
N ASP A 49 6.19 10.40 -6.32
CA ASP A 49 6.04 8.99 -6.68
C ASP A 49 7.31 8.40 -7.33
N ALA A 50 8.04 9.18 -8.14
CA ALA A 50 9.32 8.77 -8.69
C ALA A 50 10.35 8.35 -7.62
N GLY A 51 10.29 8.95 -6.42
CA GLY A 51 11.17 8.56 -5.31
C GLY A 51 10.76 7.25 -4.63
N ILE A 52 9.52 6.77 -4.82
CA ILE A 52 9.08 5.42 -4.42
C ILE A 52 9.64 4.40 -5.42
N ASP A 53 9.55 4.69 -6.72
CA ASP A 53 10.12 3.85 -7.78
C ASP A 53 11.63 3.68 -7.63
N GLU A 54 12.36 4.77 -7.36
CA GLU A 54 13.81 4.76 -7.15
C GLU A 54 14.19 3.81 -6.01
N ILE A 55 13.56 3.92 -4.84
CA ILE A 55 13.86 3.03 -3.70
C ILE A 55 13.50 1.57 -4.01
N SER A 56 12.37 1.34 -4.69
CA SER A 56 11.99 -0.01 -5.11
C SER A 56 13.05 -0.63 -6.04
N SER A 57 13.54 0.15 -7.00
CA SER A 57 14.62 -0.26 -7.92
C SER A 57 15.93 -0.52 -7.19
N GLU A 58 16.30 0.33 -6.22
CA GLU A 58 17.52 0.14 -5.40
C GLU A 58 17.44 -1.16 -4.58
N ILE A 59 16.27 -1.48 -4.00
CA ILE A 59 16.05 -2.75 -3.29
C ILE A 59 16.22 -3.93 -4.25
N GLU A 60 15.69 -3.81 -5.47
CA GLU A 60 15.80 -4.85 -6.50
C GLU A 60 17.26 -5.11 -6.90
N GLU A 61 18.05 -4.06 -7.14
CA GLU A 61 19.48 -4.16 -7.41
C GLU A 61 20.24 -4.81 -6.25
N LYS A 62 20.00 -4.38 -5.00
CA LYS A 62 20.62 -4.97 -3.81
C LYS A 62 20.28 -6.46 -3.67
N CYS A 63 19.07 -6.86 -4.02
CA CYS A 63 18.65 -8.26 -4.03
C CYS A 63 19.36 -9.07 -5.12
N PHE A 64 19.52 -8.51 -6.33
CA PHE A 64 20.27 -9.16 -7.40
C PHE A 64 21.74 -9.36 -7.02
N ASP A 65 22.38 -8.33 -6.45
CA ASP A 65 23.76 -8.41 -5.99
C ASP A 65 23.92 -9.46 -4.89
N ALA A 66 22.97 -9.53 -3.94
CA ALA A 66 22.96 -10.55 -2.90
C ALA A 66 22.94 -11.96 -3.50
N ILE A 67 22.10 -12.20 -4.51
CA ILE A 67 22.00 -13.50 -5.18
C ILE A 67 23.29 -13.81 -5.96
N ALA A 68 23.77 -12.87 -6.76
CA ALA A 68 24.89 -13.07 -7.66
C ALA A 68 26.23 -13.23 -6.92
N LEU A 69 26.45 -12.45 -5.86
CA LEU A 69 27.74 -12.40 -5.16
C LEU A 69 27.83 -13.37 -3.98
N GLN A 70 26.70 -13.69 -3.34
CA GLN A 70 26.70 -14.49 -2.10
C GLN A 70 26.06 -15.88 -2.25
N ALA A 71 25.33 -16.14 -3.35
CA ALA A 71 24.64 -17.40 -3.62
C ALA A 71 23.86 -17.94 -2.38
N PRO A 72 22.91 -17.15 -1.83
CA PRO A 72 22.22 -17.50 -0.59
C PRO A 72 21.38 -18.77 -0.75
N VAL A 73 21.22 -19.52 0.34
CA VAL A 73 20.50 -20.80 0.37
C VAL A 73 19.39 -20.78 1.43
N ALA A 74 18.37 -21.62 1.24
CA ALA A 74 17.28 -21.86 2.19
C ALA A 74 16.64 -20.56 2.74
N SER A 75 16.85 -20.23 4.02
CA SER A 75 16.28 -19.05 4.68
C SER A 75 16.72 -17.75 4.02
N ASP A 76 17.99 -17.67 3.65
CA ASP A 76 18.60 -16.44 3.16
C ASP A 76 18.06 -16.11 1.76
N LEU A 77 17.91 -17.13 0.92
CA LEU A 77 17.27 -16.98 -0.39
C LEU A 77 15.79 -16.57 -0.23
N ARG A 78 15.09 -17.13 0.76
CA ARG A 78 13.69 -16.76 1.03
C ARG A 78 13.56 -15.29 1.44
N ILE A 79 14.47 -14.78 2.26
CA ILE A 79 14.51 -13.37 2.66
C ILE A 79 14.69 -12.49 1.42
N VAL A 80 15.68 -12.78 0.56
CA VAL A 80 15.97 -11.95 -0.62
C VAL A 80 14.81 -11.97 -1.62
N ILE A 81 14.26 -13.15 -1.94
CA ILE A 81 13.10 -13.25 -2.84
C ILE A 81 11.84 -12.61 -2.21
N GLY A 82 11.68 -12.75 -0.90
CA GLY A 82 10.62 -12.10 -0.15
C GLY A 82 10.71 -10.58 -0.24
N ALA A 83 11.89 -10.02 -0.05
CA ALA A 83 12.16 -8.59 -0.15
C ALA A 83 11.80 -8.02 -1.53
N LEU A 84 12.23 -8.67 -2.62
CA LEU A 84 11.85 -8.29 -3.99
C LEU A 84 10.33 -8.18 -4.16
N ARG A 85 9.61 -9.19 -3.67
CA ARG A 85 8.14 -9.24 -3.80
C ARG A 85 7.45 -8.21 -2.90
N ILE A 86 7.98 -7.94 -1.71
CA ILE A 86 7.48 -6.91 -0.81
C ILE A 86 7.69 -5.53 -1.44
N ALA A 87 8.90 -5.21 -1.92
CA ALA A 87 9.22 -3.95 -2.59
C ALA A 87 8.24 -3.66 -3.73
N SER A 88 8.04 -4.64 -4.62
CA SER A 88 7.06 -4.53 -5.70
C SER A 88 5.65 -4.24 -5.18
N SER A 89 5.18 -4.85 -4.09
CA SER A 89 3.83 -4.52 -3.59
C SER A 89 3.73 -3.18 -2.87
N LEU A 90 4.82 -2.68 -2.29
CA LEU A 90 4.89 -1.34 -1.75
C LEU A 90 4.89 -0.28 -2.87
N GLU A 91 5.60 -0.51 -3.97
CA GLU A 91 5.52 0.33 -5.18
C GLU A 91 4.08 0.40 -5.70
N ARG A 92 3.40 -0.75 -5.85
CA ARG A 92 1.98 -0.78 -6.24
C ARG A 92 1.07 -0.01 -5.27
N MET A 93 1.41 0.07 -3.98
CA MET A 93 0.67 0.89 -3.02
C MET A 93 0.95 2.39 -3.24
N GLY A 94 2.17 2.76 -3.64
CA GLY A 94 2.55 4.11 -4.09
C GLY A 94 1.74 4.56 -5.30
N ASP A 95 1.72 3.75 -6.37
CA ASP A 95 0.91 3.98 -7.59
C ASP A 95 -0.55 4.32 -7.26
N LEU A 96 -1.13 3.60 -6.30
CA LEU A 96 -2.54 3.79 -5.92
C LEU A 96 -2.75 5.13 -5.20
N ALA A 97 -1.79 5.58 -4.39
CA ALA A 97 -1.80 6.92 -3.82
C ALA A 97 -1.65 7.99 -4.91
N GLU A 98 -0.77 7.77 -5.89
CA GLU A 98 -0.59 8.65 -7.04
C GLU A 98 -1.88 8.75 -7.87
N HIS A 99 -2.60 7.64 -8.07
CA HIS A 99 -3.91 7.61 -8.72
C HIS A 99 -4.97 8.42 -7.98
N VAL A 100 -5.03 8.33 -6.65
CA VAL A 100 -5.94 9.16 -5.83
C VAL A 100 -5.62 10.65 -6.03
N ALA A 101 -4.34 11.03 -6.00
CA ALA A 101 -3.92 12.40 -6.24
C ALA A 101 -4.22 12.87 -7.69
N LYS A 102 -4.01 12.02 -8.70
CA LYS A 102 -4.38 12.31 -10.10
C LYS A 102 -5.87 12.57 -10.25
N GLN A 103 -6.73 11.84 -9.55
CA GLN A 103 -8.17 12.06 -9.53
C GLN A 103 -8.55 13.40 -8.89
N ALA A 104 -7.91 13.77 -7.77
CA ALA A 104 -8.10 15.07 -7.13
C ALA A 104 -7.72 16.22 -8.08
N ARG A 105 -6.55 16.13 -8.72
CA ARG A 105 -6.07 17.12 -9.71
C ARG A 105 -6.98 17.23 -10.92
N MET A 106 -7.47 16.10 -11.45
CA MET A 106 -8.29 16.08 -12.66
C MET A 106 -9.62 16.86 -12.51
N ARG A 107 -10.19 16.85 -11.30
CA ARG A 107 -11.51 17.45 -11.04
C ARG A 107 -11.44 18.89 -10.57
N TYR A 108 -10.26 19.36 -10.17
CA TYR A 108 -10.04 20.73 -9.72
C TYR A 108 -10.58 21.77 -10.73
N PRO A 109 -11.30 22.82 -10.28
CA PRO A 109 -11.52 23.23 -8.88
C PRO A 109 -12.72 22.55 -8.20
N SER A 110 -13.42 21.65 -8.88
CA SER A 110 -14.54 20.91 -8.30
C SER A 110 -14.03 19.72 -7.45
N PRO A 111 -14.71 19.38 -6.34
CA PRO A 111 -14.41 18.14 -5.62
C PRO A 111 -14.65 16.90 -6.48
N SER A 112 -13.77 15.89 -6.39
CA SER A 112 -13.94 14.61 -7.10
C SER A 112 -15.02 13.71 -6.49
N ILE A 113 -15.43 13.99 -5.26
CA ILE A 113 -16.42 13.21 -4.52
C ILE A 113 -17.55 14.11 -4.04
N PRO A 114 -18.81 13.64 -4.04
CA PRO A 114 -19.90 14.37 -3.41
C PRO A 114 -19.67 14.62 -1.92
N GLN A 115 -20.15 15.76 -1.42
CA GLN A 115 -19.93 16.20 -0.05
C GLN A 115 -20.42 15.19 0.99
N GLU A 116 -21.53 14.49 0.71
CA GLU A 116 -22.07 13.45 1.60
C GLU A 116 -21.16 12.21 1.73
N LEU A 117 -20.27 11.96 0.76
CA LEU A 117 -19.33 10.84 0.79
C LEU A 117 -17.96 11.20 1.38
N ARG A 118 -17.74 12.49 1.68
CA ARG A 118 -16.48 12.97 2.26
C ARG A 118 -16.12 12.23 3.55
N GLY A 119 -17.11 11.93 4.41
CA GLY A 119 -16.90 11.18 5.65
C GLY A 119 -16.39 9.76 5.40
N THR A 120 -16.98 9.05 4.44
CA THR A 120 -16.57 7.69 4.06
C THR A 120 -15.15 7.66 3.51
N PHE A 121 -14.77 8.60 2.65
CA PHE A 121 -13.39 8.66 2.13
C PHE A 121 -12.37 9.07 3.19
N ALA A 122 -12.74 9.91 4.16
CA ALA A 122 -11.89 10.20 5.31
C ALA A 122 -11.66 8.95 6.18
N GLU A 123 -12.71 8.13 6.37
CA GLU A 123 -12.62 6.83 7.07
C GLU A 123 -11.70 5.85 6.31
N MET A 124 -11.87 5.71 4.98
CA MET A 124 -10.99 4.88 4.14
C MET A 124 -9.53 5.35 4.24
N GLY A 125 -9.28 6.66 4.25
CA GLY A 125 -7.94 7.21 4.45
C GLY A 125 -7.33 6.85 5.81
N GLY A 126 -8.12 6.93 6.89
CA GLY A 126 -7.67 6.52 8.22
C GLY A 126 -7.38 5.02 8.33
N ILE A 127 -8.18 4.17 7.67
CA ILE A 127 -7.92 2.73 7.58
C ILE A 127 -6.63 2.47 6.79
N ALA A 128 -6.42 3.14 5.65
CA ALA A 128 -5.21 2.99 4.86
C ALA A 128 -3.94 3.38 5.66
N GLU A 129 -4.02 4.44 6.47
CA GLU A 129 -2.95 4.84 7.39
C GLU A 129 -2.66 3.79 8.48
N ALA A 130 -3.71 3.21 9.07
CA ALA A 130 -3.56 2.14 10.06
C ALA A 130 -2.91 0.89 9.44
N ILE A 131 -3.36 0.49 8.24
CA ILE A 131 -2.83 -0.65 7.50
C ILE A 131 -1.33 -0.46 7.22
N VAL A 132 -0.93 0.66 6.60
CA VAL A 132 0.47 0.86 6.22
C VAL A 132 1.39 1.00 7.42
N SER A 133 0.92 1.60 8.51
CA SER A 133 1.66 1.65 9.78
C SER A 133 1.92 0.25 10.34
N GLN A 134 0.90 -0.62 10.32
CA GLN A 134 1.03 -2.00 10.77
C GLN A 134 1.91 -2.82 9.83
N THR A 135 1.79 -2.65 8.51
CA THR A 135 2.66 -3.28 7.52
C THR A 135 4.13 -2.92 7.76
N GLY A 136 4.42 -1.64 8.04
CA GLY A 136 5.78 -1.21 8.38
C GLY A 136 6.30 -1.85 9.66
N ALA A 137 5.45 -1.97 10.69
CA ALA A 137 5.79 -2.66 11.92
C ALA A 137 6.04 -4.16 11.70
N VAL A 138 5.23 -4.83 10.89
CA VAL A 138 5.41 -6.24 10.49
C VAL A 138 6.76 -6.44 9.78
N ILE A 139 7.11 -5.57 8.83
CA ILE A 139 8.42 -5.64 8.14
C ILE A 139 9.57 -5.45 9.13
N ALA A 140 9.48 -4.45 10.00
CA ALA A 140 10.56 -4.09 10.92
C ALA A 140 10.78 -5.13 12.03
N THR A 141 9.70 -5.68 12.59
CA THR A 141 9.75 -6.55 13.77
C THR A 141 9.66 -8.03 13.42
N LYS A 142 9.16 -8.36 12.23
CA LYS A 142 8.78 -9.72 11.81
C LYS A 142 7.72 -10.34 12.74
N ASP A 143 6.97 -9.52 13.45
CA ASP A 143 5.90 -9.95 14.33
C ASP A 143 4.66 -10.35 13.52
N VAL A 144 4.39 -11.65 13.49
CA VAL A 144 3.27 -12.23 12.74
C VAL A 144 1.91 -12.00 13.42
N PHE A 145 1.86 -11.60 14.70
CA PHE A 145 0.60 -11.34 15.40
C PHE A 145 -0.08 -10.05 14.92
N LEU A 146 0.70 -9.09 14.40
CA LEU A 146 0.17 -7.88 13.77
C LEU A 146 -0.60 -8.18 12.47
N ALA A 147 -0.46 -9.38 11.91
CA ALA A 147 -1.11 -9.76 10.66
C ALA A 147 -2.65 -9.86 10.78
N THR A 148 -3.16 -10.27 11.95
CA THR A 148 -4.60 -10.38 12.20
C THR A 148 -5.29 -9.01 12.17
N ASP A 149 -4.63 -7.98 12.68
CA ASP A 149 -5.18 -6.62 12.63
C ASP A 149 -5.22 -6.06 11.21
N ILE A 150 -4.21 -6.37 10.39
CA ILE A 150 -4.19 -5.95 8.97
C ILE A 150 -5.35 -6.60 8.21
N ALA A 151 -5.61 -7.89 8.42
CA ALA A 151 -6.75 -8.58 7.81
C ALA A 151 -8.10 -7.98 8.25
N ARG A 152 -8.23 -7.59 9.53
CA ARG A 152 -9.43 -6.91 10.03
C ARG A 152 -9.65 -5.55 9.36
N HIS A 153 -8.59 -4.77 9.18
CA HIS A 153 -8.67 -3.49 8.48
C HIS A 153 -8.99 -3.64 6.98
N ASP A 154 -8.45 -4.66 6.33
CA ASP A 154 -8.75 -5.00 4.94
C ASP A 154 -10.24 -5.36 4.75
N ALA A 155 -10.79 -6.20 5.63
CA ALA A 155 -12.22 -6.53 5.63
C ALA A 155 -13.13 -5.30 5.81
N GLU A 156 -12.68 -4.32 6.60
CA GLU A 156 -13.39 -3.04 6.79
C GLU A 156 -13.28 -2.15 5.55
N MET A 157 -12.12 -2.08 4.91
CA MET A 157 -11.93 -1.40 3.62
C MET A 157 -12.87 -1.97 2.54
N ASP A 158 -12.95 -3.29 2.45
CA ASP A 158 -13.86 -4.02 1.56
C ASP A 158 -15.33 -3.71 1.84
N ARG A 159 -15.69 -3.55 3.11
CA ARG A 159 -17.05 -3.19 3.52
C ARG A 159 -17.40 -1.81 2.98
N LEU A 160 -16.51 -0.82 3.18
CA LEU A 160 -16.70 0.56 2.70
C LEU A 160 -16.75 0.64 1.17
N HIS A 161 -15.86 -0.09 0.47
CA HIS A 161 -15.89 -0.17 -0.99
C HIS A 161 -17.24 -0.70 -1.50
N ARG A 162 -17.74 -1.81 -0.93
CA ARG A 162 -19.05 -2.37 -1.27
C ARG A 162 -20.21 -1.41 -0.93
N GLU A 163 -20.11 -0.67 0.16
CA GLU A 163 -21.11 0.33 0.55
C GLU A 163 -21.18 1.48 -0.47
N LEU A 164 -20.03 2.07 -0.83
CA LEU A 164 -19.95 3.10 -1.85
C LEU A 164 -20.51 2.63 -3.19
N PHE A 165 -20.20 1.38 -3.59
CA PHE A 165 -20.74 0.78 -4.81
C PHE A 165 -22.28 0.69 -4.79
N ARG A 166 -22.87 0.33 -3.65
CA ARG A 166 -24.34 0.32 -3.50
C ARG A 166 -24.94 1.74 -3.57
N ILE A 167 -24.26 2.72 -3.00
CA ILE A 167 -24.73 4.12 -3.01
C ILE A 167 -24.78 4.66 -4.44
N VAL A 168 -23.72 4.48 -5.23
CA VAL A 168 -23.65 5.01 -6.60
C VAL A 168 -24.58 4.30 -7.57
N LEU A 169 -24.96 3.05 -7.30
CA LEU A 169 -25.94 2.28 -8.08
C LEU A 169 -27.39 2.49 -7.61
N SER A 170 -27.60 3.20 -6.50
CA SER A 170 -28.94 3.44 -5.98
C SER A 170 -29.77 4.28 -6.94
N PRO A 171 -31.09 4.02 -7.09
CA PRO A 171 -32.00 4.93 -7.79
C PRO A 171 -32.03 6.36 -7.22
N SER A 172 -31.56 6.55 -5.99
CA SER A 172 -31.44 7.86 -5.34
C SER A 172 -30.16 8.63 -5.71
N TRP A 173 -29.26 8.04 -6.50
CA TRP A 173 -28.03 8.72 -6.93
C TRP A 173 -28.35 9.88 -7.89
N LYS A 174 -27.94 11.09 -7.51
CA LYS A 174 -28.31 12.34 -8.19
C LYS A 174 -27.14 13.09 -8.83
N HIS A 175 -25.92 12.58 -8.71
CA HIS A 175 -24.69 13.28 -9.13
C HIS A 175 -24.22 12.92 -10.54
N GLY A 176 -24.95 12.04 -11.24
CA GLY A 176 -24.64 11.63 -12.61
C GLY A 176 -23.63 10.49 -12.70
N VAL A 177 -23.45 9.98 -13.92
CA VAL A 177 -22.61 8.79 -14.20
C VAL A 177 -21.14 9.07 -13.92
N GLU A 178 -20.68 10.27 -14.24
CA GLU A 178 -19.29 10.65 -14.09
C GLU A 178 -18.82 10.61 -12.63
N ALA A 179 -19.57 11.22 -11.71
CA ALA A 179 -19.28 11.16 -10.28
C ALA A 179 -19.39 9.72 -9.72
N ALA A 180 -20.28 8.89 -10.28
CA ALA A 180 -20.38 7.48 -9.88
C ALA A 180 -19.11 6.69 -10.26
N VAL A 181 -18.54 6.97 -11.44
CA VAL A 181 -17.28 6.37 -11.89
C VAL A 181 -16.12 6.83 -11.00
N ASP A 182 -16.02 8.13 -10.70
CA ASP A 182 -14.95 8.67 -9.85
C ASP A 182 -14.96 8.02 -8.46
N VAL A 183 -16.13 7.96 -7.81
CA VAL A 183 -16.30 7.33 -6.49
C VAL A 183 -15.95 5.84 -6.54
N THR A 184 -16.35 5.14 -7.61
CA THR A 184 -16.05 3.71 -7.77
C THR A 184 -14.54 3.48 -7.93
N LEU A 185 -13.87 4.27 -8.77
CA LEU A 185 -12.42 4.16 -8.99
C LEU A 185 -11.64 4.50 -7.72
N LEU A 186 -11.98 5.60 -7.06
CA LEU A 186 -11.33 6.01 -5.81
C LEU A 186 -11.47 4.93 -4.74
N SER A 187 -12.70 4.43 -4.50
CA SER A 187 -12.91 3.38 -3.50
C SER A 187 -12.15 2.08 -3.84
N ARG A 188 -12.05 1.75 -5.14
CA ARG A 188 -11.25 0.62 -5.61
C ARG A 188 -9.75 0.82 -5.35
N PHE A 189 -9.22 2.03 -5.48
CA PHE A 189 -7.80 2.28 -5.21
C PHE A 189 -7.45 2.06 -3.73
N TYR A 190 -8.32 2.45 -2.80
CA TYR A 190 -8.15 2.18 -1.38
C TYR A 190 -8.27 0.68 -1.05
N GLU A 191 -9.22 -0.05 -1.63
CA GLU A 191 -9.33 -1.51 -1.47
C GLU A 191 -8.06 -2.21 -1.98
N ARG A 192 -7.61 -1.85 -3.19
CA ARG A 192 -6.36 -2.39 -3.76
C ARG A 192 -5.13 -2.06 -2.93
N TYR A 193 -5.13 -0.93 -2.23
CA TYR A 193 -4.04 -0.56 -1.33
C TYR A 193 -3.98 -1.50 -0.13
N ALA A 194 -5.14 -1.83 0.45
CA ALA A 194 -5.28 -2.79 1.54
C ALA A 194 -4.88 -4.22 1.11
N ASP A 195 -5.34 -4.67 -0.07
CA ASP A 195 -4.95 -5.93 -0.71
C ASP A 195 -3.41 -6.10 -0.76
N HIS A 196 -2.71 -5.06 -1.19
CA HIS A 196 -1.25 -5.10 -1.33
C HIS A 196 -0.56 -5.17 0.03
N ALA A 197 -1.07 -4.47 1.04
CA ALA A 197 -0.59 -4.59 2.41
C ALA A 197 -0.79 -6.01 2.98
N VAL A 198 -1.94 -6.65 2.73
CA VAL A 198 -2.16 -8.06 3.07
C VAL A 198 -1.15 -8.96 2.38
N SER A 199 -0.86 -8.72 1.10
CA SER A 199 0.15 -9.48 0.34
C SER A 199 1.56 -9.34 0.93
N VAL A 200 1.94 -8.13 1.35
CA VAL A 200 3.20 -7.88 2.06
C VAL A 200 3.25 -8.68 3.37
N THR A 201 2.20 -8.58 4.19
CA THR A 201 2.12 -9.28 5.48
C THR A 201 2.24 -10.79 5.32
N ARG A 202 1.52 -11.39 4.36
CA ARG A 202 1.62 -12.83 4.06
C ARG A 202 3.04 -13.25 3.67
N ARG A 203 3.77 -12.39 2.94
CA ARG A 203 5.18 -12.66 2.60
C ARG A 203 6.08 -12.61 3.81
N VAL A 204 5.88 -11.66 4.72
CA VAL A 204 6.64 -11.62 5.97
C VAL A 204 6.39 -12.89 6.79
N VAL A 205 5.13 -13.34 6.90
CA VAL A 205 4.82 -14.63 7.54
C VAL A 205 5.55 -15.79 6.86
N THR A 206 5.49 -15.89 5.52
CA THR A 206 6.25 -16.91 4.77
C THR A 206 7.75 -16.83 5.03
N ILE A 207 8.35 -15.64 5.12
CA ILE A 207 9.77 -15.45 5.43
C ILE A 207 10.09 -16.06 6.80
N VAL A 208 9.27 -15.77 7.81
CA VAL A 208 9.45 -16.20 9.20
C VAL A 208 9.19 -17.69 9.40
N THR A 209 8.05 -18.20 8.91
CA THR A 209 7.60 -19.59 9.16
C THR A 209 8.17 -20.59 8.16
N GLY A 210 8.50 -20.12 6.95
CA GLY A 210 8.85 -20.99 5.83
C GLY A 210 7.65 -21.69 5.17
N GLU A 211 6.43 -21.41 5.62
CA GLU A 211 5.22 -21.97 5.01
C GLU A 211 4.97 -21.38 3.62
N PRO A 212 4.44 -22.17 2.65
CA PRO A 212 4.11 -21.67 1.33
C PRO A 212 3.12 -20.50 1.41
N TYR A 213 3.33 -19.46 0.60
CA TYR A 213 2.47 -18.27 0.55
C TYR A 213 0.98 -18.62 0.48
N ALA A 214 0.60 -19.60 -0.35
CA ALA A 214 -0.79 -20.03 -0.52
C ALA A 214 -1.42 -20.61 0.76
N GLY A 215 -0.62 -21.17 1.67
CA GLY A 215 -1.07 -21.72 2.95
C GLY A 215 -1.15 -20.70 4.08
N VAL A 216 -0.60 -19.50 3.91
CA VAL A 216 -0.65 -18.44 4.93
C VAL A 216 -2.07 -17.87 5.01
N SER A 217 -2.77 -18.20 6.10
CA SER A 217 -4.01 -17.54 6.54
C SER A 217 -3.66 -16.38 7.48
N LEU A 218 -4.28 -15.22 7.28
CA LEU A 218 -4.22 -14.12 8.25
C LEU A 218 -5.45 -14.11 9.19
N ASP A 219 -6.44 -14.94 8.89
CA ASP A 219 -7.59 -15.17 9.75
C ASP A 219 -7.18 -16.16 10.85
N ALA A 220 -7.23 -15.70 12.10
CA ALA A 220 -7.03 -16.48 13.31
C ALA A 220 -8.35 -16.58 14.09
#